data_AF-A0A353GR99-F1
#
_entry.id   AF-A0A353GR99-F1
#
_cell.length_a   1.000
_cell.length_b   1.000
_cell.length_c   1.000
_cell.angle_alpha   90.00
_cell.angle_beta   90.00
_cell.angle_gamma   90.00
#
_symmetry.space_group_name_H-M   'P 1'
#
loop_
_entity.id
_entity.type
_entity.pdbx_description
1 polymer ?
#
loop_
_entity_poly.entity_id
_entity_poly.type
_entity_poly.pdbx_seq_one_letter_code
_entity_poly.pdbx_strand_id
1 'polypeptide(L)' 'MASCKITVIKKTFNQEIAKEYCCSAVSACPCFEEGQQFLISGIEKPAGFCDWAWNDILKFITVLMAGGNFSDDSLRAG' A
#
# COMPACT_ATOMS: atom_id res chain seq x y z
N MET A 1 12.84 3.95 -18.14
CA MET A 1 11.52 3.92 -17.49
C MET A 1 11.74 3.82 -15.99
N ALA A 2 11.08 4.66 -15.20
CA ALA A 2 11.11 4.50 -13.74
C ALA A 2 10.41 3.19 -13.37
N SER A 3 10.89 2.52 -12.32
CA SER A 3 10.29 1.29 -11.78
C SER A 3 10.16 1.42 -10.28
N CYS A 4 9.02 1.05 -9.73
CA CYS A 4 8.79 1.03 -8.30
C CYS A 4 8.74 -0.42 -7.80
N LYS A 5 9.26 -0.65 -6.58
CA LYS A 5 9.13 -1.91 -5.87
C LYS A 5 8.30 -1.69 -4.62
N ILE A 6 7.18 -2.40 -4.52
CA ILE A 6 6.34 -2.42 -3.33
C ILE A 6 6.66 -3.71 -2.57
N THR A 7 6.92 -3.59 -1.26
CA THR A 7 7.09 -4.74 -0.39
C THR A 7 6.04 -4.70 0.71
N VAL A 8 5.30 -5.78 0.89
CA VAL A 8 4.37 -5.92 2.01
C VAL A 8 5.19 -6.22 3.26
N ILE A 9 5.28 -5.25 4.18
CA ILE A 9 6.10 -5.40 5.39
C ILE A 9 5.34 -6.16 6.47
N LYS A 10 4.09 -5.77 6.74
CA LYS A 10 3.28 -6.33 7.82
C LYS A 10 1.80 -6.23 7.49
N LYS A 11 1.03 -7.27 7.87
CA LYS A 11 -0.44 -7.24 7.82
C LYS A 11 -0.99 -6.98 9.22
N THR A 12 -1.41 -5.74 9.48
CA THR A 12 -1.99 -5.38 10.78
C THR A 12 -3.47 -5.71 10.80
N PHE A 13 -3.89 -6.49 11.79
CA PHE A 13 -5.30 -6.75 12.09
C PHE A 13 -5.49 -6.76 13.60
N ASN A 14 -6.34 -5.86 14.11
CA ASN A 14 -6.60 -5.76 15.54
C ASN A 14 -7.86 -6.57 15.90
N GLN A 15 -7.64 -7.76 16.43
CA GLN A 15 -8.71 -8.70 16.79
C GLN A 15 -9.63 -8.18 17.89
N GLU A 16 -9.09 -7.43 18.86
CA GLU A 16 -9.87 -6.91 20.00
C GLU A 16 -10.90 -5.89 19.53
N ILE A 17 -10.47 -4.92 18.72
CA ILE A 17 -11.35 -3.91 18.12
C ILE A 17 -12.33 -4.58 17.14
N ALA A 18 -11.87 -5.53 16.34
CA ALA A 18 -12.75 -6.23 15.40
C ALA A 18 -13.86 -6.99 16.13
N LYS A 19 -13.56 -7.62 17.27
CA LYS A 19 -14.55 -8.34 18.07
C LYS A 19 -15.56 -7.42 18.76
N GLU A 20 -15.13 -6.23 19.18
CA GLU A 20 -15.99 -5.27 19.89
C GLU A 20 -16.92 -4.49 18.93
N TYR A 21 -16.42 -4.09 17.76
CA TYR A 21 -17.13 -3.16 16.87
C TYR A 21 -17.57 -3.76 15.52
N CYS A 22 -17.05 -4.91 15.08
CA CYS A 22 -17.49 -5.48 13.81
C CYS A 22 -18.69 -6.42 13.99
N CYS A 23 -19.77 -6.13 13.25
CA CYS A 23 -20.97 -6.97 13.20
C CYS A 23 -20.76 -8.33 12.50
N SER A 24 -19.58 -8.60 11.94
CA SER A 24 -19.29 -9.81 11.15
C SER A 24 -17.86 -10.26 11.37
N ALA A 25 -17.57 -11.52 11.04
CA ALA A 25 -16.21 -12.05 11.08
C ALA A 25 -15.33 -11.33 10.05
N VAL A 26 -14.61 -10.31 10.50
CA VAL A 26 -13.61 -9.60 9.70
C VAL A 26 -12.26 -10.28 9.90
N SER A 27 -11.47 -10.40 8.84
CA SER A 27 -10.10 -10.88 8.88
C SER A 27 -9.16 -9.88 8.22
N ALA A 28 -7.85 -10.10 8.37
CA ALA A 28 -6.86 -9.39 7.57
C ALA A 28 -7.15 -9.57 6.06
N CYS A 29 -6.76 -8.58 5.24
CA CYS A 29 -6.95 -8.62 3.79
C CYS A 29 -6.35 -9.92 3.21
N PRO A 30 -7.12 -10.75 2.48
CA PRO A 30 -6.63 -12.02 1.95
C PRO A 30 -5.71 -11.84 0.73
N CYS A 31 -5.69 -10.66 0.11
CA CYS A 31 -4.96 -10.38 -1.13
C CYS A 31 -3.44 -10.24 -0.97
N PHE A 32 -2.93 -10.18 0.26
CA PHE A 32 -1.52 -9.91 0.54
C PHE A 32 -0.90 -10.99 1.42
N GLU A 33 0.39 -11.23 1.23
CA GLU A 33 1.24 -12.04 2.10
C GLU A 33 2.42 -11.21 2.61
N GLU A 34 2.86 -11.44 3.85
CA GLU A 34 3.99 -10.71 4.42
C GLU A 34 5.28 -11.08 3.68
N GLY A 35 6.08 -10.08 3.31
CA GLY A 35 7.26 -10.25 2.46
C GLY A 35 6.97 -10.29 0.96
N GLN A 36 5.70 -10.28 0.53
CA GLN A 36 5.33 -10.24 -0.88
C GLN A 36 5.86 -8.98 -1.56
N GLN A 37 6.41 -9.13 -2.76
CA GLN A 37 7.02 -8.05 -3.53
C GLN A 37 6.29 -7.88 -4.85
N PHE A 38 6.00 -6.63 -5.19
CA PHE A 38 5.43 -6.25 -6.48
C PHE A 38 6.36 -5.29 -7.17
N LEU A 39 6.80 -5.65 -8.37
CA LEU A 39 7.56 -4.77 -9.26
C LEU A 39 6.59 -4.15 -10.25
N ILE A 40 6.60 -2.82 -10.33
CA ILE A 40 5.73 -2.06 -11.21
C ILE A 40 6.59 -1.27 -12.18
N SER A 41 6.22 -1.33 -13.45
CA SER A 41 6.82 -0.57 -14.54
C SER A 41 5.76 0.34 -15.15
N GLY A 42 5.36 1.37 -14.40
CA GLY A 42 4.30 2.29 -14.78
C GLY A 42 3.38 2.65 -13.61
N ILE A 43 2.19 3.13 -13.93
CA ILE A 43 1.11 3.47 -12.98
C ILE A 43 -0.05 2.46 -13.05
N GLU A 44 0.20 1.32 -13.67
CA GLU A 44 -0.80 0.25 -13.78
C GLU A 44 -0.78 -0.65 -12.55
N LYS A 45 -1.97 -1.10 -12.14
CA LYS A 45 -2.12 -1.97 -10.98
C LYS A 45 -1.49 -3.35 -11.27
N PRO A 46 -0.63 -3.87 -10.39
CA PRO A 46 -0.11 -5.23 -10.55
C PRO A 46 -1.22 -6.27 -10.39
N ALA A 47 -1.11 -7.38 -11.12
CA ALA A 47 -2.06 -8.49 -11.03
C ALA A 47 -2.09 -9.06 -9.60
N GLY A 48 -3.30 -9.32 -9.09
CA GLY A 48 -3.50 -9.82 -7.72
C GLY A 48 -3.44 -8.75 -6.62
N PHE A 49 -3.16 -7.49 -6.95
CA PHE A 49 -3.18 -6.41 -5.97
C PHE A 49 -4.60 -5.95 -5.65
N CYS A 50 -4.88 -5.73 -4.37
CA CYS A 50 -6.18 -5.24 -3.89
C CYS A 50 -6.48 -3.83 -4.41
N ASP A 51 -7.66 -3.62 -5.03
CA ASP A 51 -8.03 -2.34 -5.64
C ASP A 51 -8.07 -1.17 -4.65
N TRP A 52 -8.61 -1.41 -3.45
CA TRP A 52 -8.65 -0.39 -2.39
C TRP A 52 -7.24 0.04 -1.96
N ALA A 53 -6.37 -0.95 -1.72
CA ALA A 53 -5.00 -0.69 -1.34
C ALA A 53 -4.23 0.02 -2.47
N TRP A 54 -4.49 -0.33 -3.74
CA TRP A 54 -3.88 0.31 -4.89
C TRP A 54 -4.25 1.79 -4.95
N ASN A 55 -5.53 2.12 -4.77
CA ASN A 55 -6.02 3.49 -4.82
C ASN A 55 -5.35 4.38 -3.74
N ASP A 56 -5.13 3.85 -2.54
CA ASP A 56 -4.45 4.57 -1.46
C ASP A 56 -2.98 4.88 -1.78
N ILE A 57 -2.27 3.94 -2.43
CA ILE A 57 -0.84 4.09 -2.70
C ILE A 57 -0.52 4.72 -4.06
N LEU A 58 -1.48 4.75 -5.00
CA LEU A 58 -1.28 5.20 -6.39
C LEU A 58 -0.69 6.62 -6.45
N LYS A 59 -1.13 7.52 -5.58
CA LYS A 59 -0.61 8.90 -5.49
C LYS A 59 0.89 8.92 -5.18
N PHE A 60 1.34 8.10 -4.23
CA PHE A 60 2.75 8.02 -3.84
C PHE A 60 3.58 7.41 -4.96
N ILE A 61 3.08 6.34 -5.59
CA ILE A 61 3.74 5.71 -6.74
C ILE A 61 3.87 6.71 -7.88
N THR A 62 2.82 7.47 -8.19
CA THR A 62 2.85 8.48 -9.26
C THR A 62 3.91 9.54 -9.00
N VAL A 63 4.01 10.04 -7.77
CA VAL A 63 5.04 11.01 -7.38
C VAL A 63 6.45 10.41 -7.50
N LEU A 64 6.66 9.20 -6.99
CA LEU A 64 7.96 8.51 -7.07
C LEU A 64 8.37 8.26 -8.54
N MET A 65 7.42 7.84 -9.38
CA MET A 65 7.65 7.59 -10.81
C MET A 65 7.93 8.87 -11.60
N ALA A 66 7.39 10.00 -11.17
CA ALA A 66 7.69 11.33 -11.73
C ALA A 66 9.04 11.90 -11.25
N GLY A 67 9.79 11.18 -10.40
CA GLY A 67 11.06 11.63 -9.83
C GLY A 67 10.93 12.48 -8.56
N GLY A 68 9.74 12.55 -7.97
CA GLY A 68 9.51 13.17 -6.66
C GLY A 68 10.11 12.34 -5.53
N ASN A 69 10.42 13.02 -4.42
CA ASN A 69 11.05 12.40 -3.25
C ASN A 69 10.29 12.81 -1.98
N PHE A 70 9.89 11.81 -1.18
CA PHE A 70 9.23 12.03 0.11
C PHE A 70 10.20 12.13 1.30
N SER A 71 11.51 11.93 1.05
CA SER A 71 12.56 12.08 2.05
C SER A 71 13.01 13.54 2.20
N ASP A 72 12.59 14.42 1.30
CA ASP A 72 12.96 15.82 1.34
C ASP A 72 12.09 16.57 2.36
N ASP A 73 12.74 17.07 3.41
CA ASP A 73 12.09 17.74 4.54
C ASP A 73 11.39 19.06 4.14
N SER A 74 11.55 19.53 2.89
CA SER A 74 10.85 20.73 2.39
C SER A 74 9.33 20.60 2.33
N LEU A 75 8.78 19.38 2.34
CA LEU A 75 7.33 19.14 2.44
C LEU A 75 6.79 19.20 3.88
N ARG A 76 7.68 19.42 4.86
CA ARG A 76 7.37 19.54 6.28
C ARG A 76 7.17 20.99 6.73
N ALA A 77 6.89 21.89 5.78
CA ALA A 77 6.49 23.26 6.06
C ALA A 77 5.08 23.30 6.66
N GLY A 78 5.02 23.12 7.98
CA GLY A 78 3.96 23.57 8.88
C GLY A 78 4.60 24.42 9.97
#